data_AF-A0A2E0V3V4-F1
#
_entry.id   AF-A0A2E0V3V4-F1
#
_cell.length_a   1.000
_cell.length_b   1.000
_cell.length_c   1.000
_cell.angle_alpha   90.00
_cell.angle_beta   90.00
_cell.angle_gamma   90.00
#
_symmetry.space_group_name_H-M   'P 1'
#
loop_
_entity.id
_entity.type
_entity.pdbx_description
1 polymer ?
#
loop_
_entity_poly.entity_id
_entity_poly.type
_entity_poly.pdbx_seq_one_letter_code
_entity_poly.pdbx_strand_id
1 'polypeptide(L)'
;NADEQQVMLGYSDSNKDCGILSAAWALHKGQRHLSEVARRHETKLRYFHGRGGTISRGAGPTHWFMASLPHGSLNGGFRMTEQGETIAQKYANLANATYNLELLLAGNAITTAVHSRPDTRKDPAEKFMPELSEASRKAYQELLQSEGFIDFYRSVTPIDALENSCIGSRPARRTGRKGHSLDDLRAIPWVFSWTQARFYLPGWFGVGTALEAMKMKEPGHFARLKEEFRDSSFLEYTLTNVETNLASANIEVMNQYSLLVEDEDLRNRFMQIITAEFERTCDTLTELYDGDMLKRRPRMAKTLEIREAPLKVLHQQQVSLLREWRNRLKSGQDSSAEELFPRMLLSINAIAAGLRTTG
;
A
#
# COMPACT_ATOMS: atom_id res chain seq x y z
N ASN A 1 39.27 -2.88 -6.04
CA ASN A 1 37.88 -3.31 -6.27
C ASN A 1 37.11 -3.08 -4.98
N ALA A 2 36.33 -2.02 -4.88
CA ALA A 2 35.50 -1.80 -3.70
C ALA A 2 34.40 -2.86 -3.69
N ASP A 3 34.29 -3.63 -2.60
CA ASP A 3 33.24 -4.62 -2.43
C ASP A 3 31.87 -3.91 -2.46
N GLU A 4 30.95 -4.43 -3.27
CA GLU A 4 29.57 -3.93 -3.34
C GLU A 4 28.70 -4.71 -2.34
N GLN A 5 28.16 -4.02 -1.34
CA GLN A 5 27.16 -4.59 -0.44
C GLN A 5 25.76 -4.33 -1.00
N GLN A 6 24.95 -5.38 -1.07
CA GLN A 6 23.52 -5.25 -1.38
C GLN A 6 22.66 -5.36 -0.13
N VAL A 7 21.67 -4.47 0.00
CA VAL A 7 20.69 -4.47 1.10
C VAL A 7 19.28 -4.47 0.52
N MET A 8 18.46 -5.45 0.90
CA MET A 8 17.07 -5.53 0.45
C MET A 8 16.15 -4.75 1.40
N LEU A 9 15.22 -3.99 0.83
CA LEU A 9 14.23 -3.18 1.55
C LEU A 9 12.83 -3.79 1.41
N GLY A 10 12.20 -4.13 2.52
CA GLY A 10 10.87 -4.75 2.57
C GLY A 10 9.76 -3.74 2.86
N TYR A 11 9.24 -3.08 1.81
CA TYR A 11 8.19 -2.06 1.94
C TYR A 11 6.88 -2.62 2.47
N SER A 12 6.33 -3.66 1.83
CA SER A 12 5.04 -4.26 2.22
C SER A 12 5.09 -4.90 3.60
N ASP A 13 6.20 -5.57 3.94
CA ASP A 13 6.39 -6.18 5.26
C ASP A 13 6.45 -5.11 6.35
N SER A 14 7.19 -4.02 6.13
CA SER A 14 7.24 -2.90 7.08
C SER A 14 5.86 -2.24 7.22
N ASN A 15 5.13 -2.05 6.11
CA ASN A 15 3.80 -1.46 6.12
C ASN A 15 2.77 -2.31 6.88
N LYS A 16 2.80 -3.64 6.70
CA LYS A 16 1.97 -4.58 7.47
C LYS A 16 2.18 -4.41 8.98
N ASP A 17 3.42 -4.13 9.38
CA ASP A 17 3.78 -4.03 10.79
C ASP A 17 3.42 -2.66 11.38
N CYS A 18 3.81 -1.54 10.76
CA CYS A 18 3.74 -0.23 11.41
C CYS A 18 2.90 0.83 10.68
N GLY A 19 2.21 0.47 9.59
CA GLY A 19 1.43 1.40 8.78
C GLY A 19 2.29 2.28 7.87
N ILE A 20 1.63 2.96 6.92
CA ILE A 20 2.30 3.49 5.72
C ILE A 20 3.30 4.61 6.02
N LEU A 21 2.95 5.56 6.90
CA LEU A 21 3.85 6.67 7.22
C LEU A 21 5.07 6.19 8.02
N SER A 22 4.84 5.31 8.99
CA SER A 22 5.93 4.81 9.83
C SER A 22 6.88 3.91 9.05
N ALA A 23 6.34 3.02 8.21
CA ALA A 23 7.13 2.18 7.33
C ALA A 23 7.96 3.00 6.34
N ALA A 24 7.34 3.98 5.67
CA ALA A 24 8.03 4.86 4.73
C ALA A 24 9.14 5.64 5.44
N TRP A 25 8.88 6.19 6.63
CA TRP A 25 9.86 6.97 7.38
C TRP A 25 11.03 6.12 7.89
N ALA A 26 10.74 4.94 8.44
CA ALA A 26 11.76 4.02 8.90
C ALA A 26 12.68 3.58 7.77
N LEU A 27 12.13 3.28 6.59
CA LEU A 27 12.91 2.91 5.40
C LEU A 27 13.71 4.10 4.87
N HIS A 28 13.17 5.31 4.89
CA HIS A 28 13.88 6.53 4.48
C HIS A 28 15.09 6.79 5.38
N LYS A 29 14.89 6.83 6.70
CA LYS A 29 15.97 7.00 7.68
C LYS A 29 17.00 5.85 7.62
N GLY A 30 16.54 4.62 7.49
CA GLY A 30 17.40 3.43 7.42
C GLY A 30 18.34 3.50 6.21
N GLN A 31 17.80 3.84 5.04
CA GLN A 31 18.62 4.06 3.83
C GLN A 31 19.60 5.22 4.01
N ARG A 32 19.15 6.37 4.55
CA ARG A 32 20.04 7.51 4.81
C ARG A 32 21.22 7.09 5.70
N HIS A 33 20.93 6.44 6.82
CA HIS A 33 21.95 6.02 7.78
C HIS A 33 22.91 4.97 7.21
N LEU A 34 22.39 3.96 6.53
CA LEU A 34 23.22 2.93 5.88
C LEU A 34 24.12 3.51 4.79
N SER A 35 23.62 4.49 4.02
CA SER A 35 24.42 5.21 3.02
C SER A 35 25.53 6.05 3.67
N GLU A 36 25.25 6.71 4.80
CA GLU A 36 26.28 7.43 5.57
C GLU A 36 27.36 6.49 6.13
N VAL A 37 26.97 5.31 6.64
CA VAL A 37 27.90 4.27 7.09
C VAL A 37 28.75 3.76 5.92
N ALA A 38 28.13 3.38 4.80
CA ALA A 38 28.83 2.87 3.63
C ALA A 38 29.85 3.88 3.09
N ARG A 39 29.51 5.18 3.06
CA ARG A 39 30.42 6.25 2.67
C ARG A 39 31.64 6.36 3.60
N ARG A 40 31.46 6.24 4.91
CA ARG A 40 32.57 6.26 5.89
C ARG A 40 33.53 5.09 5.74
N HIS A 41 33.03 3.95 5.25
CA HIS A 41 33.80 2.73 5.02
C HIS A 41 34.19 2.51 3.55
N GLU A 42 34.05 3.54 2.70
CA GLU A 42 34.37 3.48 1.26
C GLU A 42 33.74 2.27 0.53
N THR A 43 32.59 1.81 1.02
CA THR A 43 31.87 0.65 0.52
C THR A 43 30.78 1.09 -0.45
N LYS A 44 30.65 0.42 -1.59
CA LYS A 44 29.54 0.68 -2.51
C LYS A 44 28.30 -0.02 -1.98
N LEU A 45 27.27 0.76 -1.67
CA LEU A 45 25.97 0.23 -1.26
C LEU A 45 25.01 0.25 -2.43
N ARG A 46 24.29 -0.85 -2.66
CA ARG A 46 23.20 -0.95 -3.62
C ARG A 46 21.94 -1.43 -2.91
N TYR A 47 20.87 -0.65 -2.99
CA TYR A 47 19.58 -1.07 -2.46
C TYR A 47 18.83 -1.94 -3.47
N PHE A 48 18.31 -3.05 -2.96
CA PHE A 48 17.32 -3.87 -3.65
C PHE A 48 15.94 -3.52 -3.09
N HIS A 49 15.19 -2.72 -3.84
CA HIS A 49 13.83 -2.35 -3.47
C HIS A 49 12.89 -3.52 -3.73
N GLY A 50 12.47 -4.23 -2.66
CA GLY A 50 11.48 -5.32 -2.69
C GLY A 50 10.05 -4.83 -2.95
N ARG A 51 9.94 -3.68 -3.60
CA ARG A 51 8.72 -2.94 -3.82
C ARG A 51 7.90 -3.60 -4.91
N GLY A 52 6.59 -3.66 -4.74
CA GLY A 52 5.71 -3.90 -5.89
C GLY A 52 5.65 -2.67 -6.76
N GLY A 53 5.76 -2.82 -8.09
CA GLY A 53 5.90 -1.73 -9.05
C GLY A 53 5.16 -0.46 -8.61
N THR A 54 5.86 0.65 -8.48
CA THR A 54 5.29 1.89 -7.92
C THR A 54 4.14 2.41 -8.78
N ILE A 55 4.15 2.05 -10.06
CA ILE A 55 3.05 2.27 -11.02
C ILE A 55 1.85 1.33 -10.75
N SER A 56 2.08 0.13 -10.22
CA SER A 56 1.07 -0.89 -9.96
C SER A 56 0.52 -0.90 -8.54
N ARG A 57 0.86 0.08 -7.71
CA ARG A 57 0.31 0.21 -6.35
C ARG A 57 -0.26 1.60 -6.09
N GLY A 58 -0.57 2.33 -7.17
CA GLY A 58 -1.10 3.68 -7.09
C GLY A 58 -0.05 4.75 -6.76
N ALA A 59 1.20 4.36 -6.55
CA ALA A 59 2.24 5.24 -6.03
C ALA A 59 2.97 6.08 -7.09
N GLY A 60 2.29 6.33 -8.21
CA GLY A 60 2.81 7.12 -9.32
C GLY A 60 3.98 6.50 -10.11
N PRO A 61 4.48 7.23 -11.11
CA PRO A 61 5.61 6.81 -11.95
C PRO A 61 6.87 6.43 -11.16
N THR A 62 7.65 5.47 -11.67
CA THR A 62 8.92 5.02 -11.05
C THR A 62 9.91 6.15 -10.78
N HIS A 63 9.95 7.18 -11.63
CA HIS A 63 10.86 8.31 -11.44
C HIS A 63 10.48 9.18 -10.24
N TRP A 64 9.20 9.27 -9.84
CA TRP A 64 8.79 9.96 -8.61
C TRP A 64 9.31 9.22 -7.39
N PHE A 65 9.24 7.89 -7.42
CA PHE A 65 9.84 7.08 -6.36
C PHE A 65 11.34 7.31 -6.25
N MET A 66 12.07 7.28 -7.37
CA MET A 66 13.51 7.53 -7.36
C MET A 66 13.84 8.90 -6.79
N ALA A 67 13.09 9.95 -7.18
CA ALA A 67 13.24 11.29 -6.64
C ALA A 67 12.93 11.40 -5.14
N SER A 68 12.07 10.52 -4.60
CA SER A 68 11.74 10.44 -3.17
C SER A 68 12.77 9.69 -2.32
N LEU A 69 13.78 9.07 -2.93
CA LEU A 69 14.81 8.34 -2.19
C LEU A 69 15.70 9.32 -1.41
N PRO A 70 16.20 8.93 -0.23
CA PRO A 70 17.06 9.79 0.57
C PRO A 70 18.33 10.16 -0.20
N HIS A 71 18.77 11.40 -0.08
CA HIS A 71 19.96 11.88 -0.80
C HIS A 71 21.18 11.00 -0.49
N GLY A 72 21.96 10.66 -1.53
CA GLY A 72 23.13 9.79 -1.40
C GLY A 72 22.80 8.29 -1.31
N SER A 73 21.53 7.90 -1.32
CA SER A 73 21.15 6.47 -1.34
C SER A 73 21.24 5.80 -2.70
N LEU A 74 21.39 6.58 -3.78
CA LEU A 74 21.47 6.07 -5.15
C LEU A 74 22.77 6.54 -5.79
N ASN A 75 23.61 5.60 -6.22
CA ASN A 75 24.95 5.82 -6.74
C ASN A 75 25.14 5.19 -8.15
N GLY A 76 24.06 5.09 -8.92
CA GLY A 76 24.02 4.52 -10.27
C GLY A 76 23.50 3.08 -10.32
N GLY A 77 23.66 2.31 -9.24
CA GLY A 77 23.08 0.97 -9.12
C GLY A 77 21.64 1.02 -8.62
N PHE A 78 20.68 0.65 -9.47
CA PHE A 78 19.27 0.53 -9.07
C PHE A 78 18.78 -0.89 -9.30
N ARG A 79 18.23 -1.50 -8.24
CA ARG A 79 17.61 -2.83 -8.31
C ARG A 79 16.24 -2.78 -7.66
N MET A 80 15.21 -3.23 -8.37
CA MET A 80 13.88 -3.36 -7.80
C MET A 80 13.19 -4.64 -8.24
N THR A 81 12.16 -5.03 -7.50
CA THR A 81 11.24 -6.09 -7.90
C THR A 81 10.20 -5.52 -8.86
N GLU A 82 10.05 -6.15 -10.04
CA GLU A 82 8.86 -5.97 -10.87
C GLU A 82 7.85 -7.05 -10.50
N GLN A 83 6.60 -6.67 -10.25
CA GLN A 83 5.57 -7.63 -9.82
C GLN A 83 4.93 -8.32 -11.01
N GLY A 84 4.57 -9.59 -10.84
CA GLY A 84 4.05 -10.45 -11.90
C GLY A 84 2.82 -9.85 -12.60
N GLU A 85 1.90 -9.26 -11.83
CA GLU A 85 0.66 -8.66 -12.36
C GLU A 85 0.90 -7.45 -13.28
N THR A 86 2.12 -6.92 -13.30
CA THR A 86 2.48 -5.68 -14.02
C THR A 86 3.28 -5.94 -15.28
N ILE A 87 3.90 -7.12 -15.38
CA ILE A 87 4.85 -7.45 -16.43
C ILE A 87 4.21 -7.29 -17.80
N ALA A 88 3.01 -7.85 -17.98
CA ALA A 88 2.30 -7.76 -19.25
C ALA A 88 1.98 -6.30 -19.63
N GLN A 89 1.49 -5.49 -18.69
CA GLN A 89 1.15 -4.09 -18.95
C GLN A 89 2.38 -3.28 -19.36
N LYS A 90 3.51 -3.49 -18.69
CA LYS A 90 4.75 -2.72 -18.91
C LYS A 90 5.55 -3.21 -20.10
N TYR A 91 5.61 -4.52 -20.34
CA TYR A 91 6.63 -5.12 -21.21
C TYR A 91 6.08 -6.01 -22.32
N ALA A 92 4.77 -6.31 -22.39
CA ALA A 92 4.24 -7.17 -23.46
C ALA A 92 4.27 -6.51 -24.84
N ASN A 93 4.26 -5.17 -24.90
CA ASN A 93 4.26 -4.41 -26.13
C ASN A 93 5.56 -3.61 -26.23
N LEU A 94 6.22 -3.63 -27.39
CA LEU A 94 7.51 -2.95 -27.58
C LEU A 94 7.48 -1.48 -27.17
N ALA A 95 6.44 -0.73 -27.58
CA ALA A 95 6.30 0.68 -27.24
C ALA A 95 6.23 0.92 -25.71
N ASN A 96 5.47 0.09 -24.99
CA ASN A 96 5.40 0.18 -23.53
C ASN A 96 6.71 -0.23 -22.88
N ALA A 97 7.36 -1.28 -23.38
CA ALA A 97 8.63 -1.77 -22.86
C ALA A 97 9.70 -0.69 -22.98
N THR A 98 9.85 -0.10 -24.17
CA THR A 98 10.76 1.02 -24.43
C THR A 98 10.48 2.19 -23.50
N TYR A 99 9.22 2.65 -23.43
CA TYR A 99 8.84 3.76 -22.56
C TYR A 99 9.19 3.53 -21.08
N ASN A 100 8.88 2.34 -20.54
CA ASN A 100 9.15 2.02 -19.15
C ASN A 100 10.67 1.88 -18.86
N LEU A 101 11.43 1.31 -19.80
CA LEU A 101 12.89 1.19 -19.69
C LEU A 101 13.59 2.54 -19.79
N GLU A 102 13.15 3.41 -20.72
CA GLU A 102 13.66 4.77 -20.84
C GLU A 102 13.37 5.58 -19.58
N LEU A 103 12.16 5.50 -19.04
CA LEU A 103 11.79 6.19 -17.81
C LEU A 103 12.62 5.70 -16.61
N LEU A 104 12.88 4.39 -16.55
CA LEU A 104 13.73 3.78 -15.52
C LEU A 104 15.16 4.29 -15.62
N LEU A 105 15.74 4.26 -16.83
CA LEU A 105 17.11 4.69 -17.08
C LEU A 105 17.29 6.19 -16.81
N ALA A 106 16.38 7.02 -17.34
CA ALA A 106 16.41 8.47 -17.15
C ALA A 106 16.22 8.84 -15.67
N GLY A 107 15.25 8.22 -14.98
CA GLY A 107 15.02 8.43 -13.56
C GLY A 107 16.24 8.05 -12.71
N ASN A 108 16.88 6.91 -13.01
CA ASN A 108 18.09 6.47 -12.32
C ASN A 108 19.26 7.42 -12.57
N ALA A 109 19.47 7.85 -13.82
CA ALA A 109 20.56 8.74 -14.20
C ALA A 109 20.42 10.12 -13.56
N ILE A 110 19.23 10.74 -13.64
CA ILE A 110 18.97 12.06 -13.04
C ILE A 110 19.11 11.99 -11.52
N THR A 111 18.50 11.00 -10.88
CA THR A 111 18.55 10.86 -9.41
C THR A 111 19.98 10.62 -8.94
N THR A 112 20.75 9.78 -9.64
CA THR A 112 22.17 9.55 -9.34
C THR A 112 22.98 10.84 -9.49
N ALA A 113 22.74 11.62 -10.55
CA ALA A 113 23.44 12.90 -10.77
C ALA A 113 23.10 13.95 -9.69
N VAL A 114 21.89 13.94 -9.16
CA VAL A 114 21.50 14.78 -8.00
C VAL A 114 22.21 14.28 -6.74
N HIS A 115 22.15 12.97 -6.47
CA HIS A 115 22.68 12.36 -5.25
C HIS A 115 24.22 12.38 -5.16
N SER A 116 24.93 12.53 -6.28
CA SER A 116 26.39 12.66 -6.30
C SER A 116 26.90 14.04 -5.85
N ARG A 117 26.01 15.04 -5.78
CA ARG A 117 26.34 16.38 -5.29
C ARG A 117 26.22 16.43 -3.76
N PRO A 118 26.91 17.36 -3.08
CA PRO A 118 26.69 17.59 -1.65
C PRO A 118 25.22 17.90 -1.37
N ASP A 119 24.66 17.28 -0.33
CA ASP A 119 23.32 17.63 0.12
C ASP A 119 23.35 18.95 0.89
N THR A 120 22.74 19.98 0.33
CA THR A 120 22.60 21.30 0.96
C THR A 120 21.17 21.57 1.42
N ARG A 121 20.24 20.63 1.17
CA ARG A 121 18.81 20.83 1.42
C ARG A 121 18.47 20.41 2.84
N LYS A 122 17.63 21.21 3.49
CA LYS A 122 16.93 20.79 4.71
C LYS A 122 15.58 20.22 4.27
N ASP A 123 15.48 18.90 4.22
CA ASP A 123 14.23 18.23 3.86
C ASP A 123 13.17 18.46 4.96
N PRO A 124 12.02 19.09 4.64
CA PRO A 124 10.91 19.24 5.58
C PRO A 124 10.46 17.93 6.24
N ALA A 125 10.67 16.77 5.60
CA ALA A 125 10.36 15.46 6.17
C ALA A 125 10.99 15.25 7.55
N GLU A 126 12.22 15.72 7.78
CA GLU A 126 12.91 15.57 9.08
C GLU A 126 12.18 16.29 10.23
N LYS A 127 11.43 17.35 9.91
CA LYS A 127 10.64 18.13 10.87
C LYS A 127 9.30 17.48 11.19
N PHE A 128 8.58 17.01 10.17
CA PHE A 128 7.19 16.59 10.32
C PHE A 128 7.01 15.07 10.47
N MET A 129 7.82 14.25 9.80
CA MET A 129 7.64 12.80 9.80
C MET A 129 7.82 12.11 11.15
N PRO A 130 8.70 12.55 12.08
CA PRO A 130 8.80 11.93 13.39
C PRO A 130 7.45 11.89 14.14
N GLU A 131 6.73 13.01 14.15
CA GLU A 131 5.41 13.10 14.81
C GLU A 131 4.34 12.34 14.02
N LEU A 132 4.24 12.56 12.71
CA LEU A 132 3.25 11.89 11.86
C LEU A 132 3.39 10.36 11.88
N SER A 133 4.63 9.87 11.79
CA SER A 133 4.96 8.45 11.84
C SER A 133 4.49 7.83 13.14
N GLU A 134 4.77 8.46 14.28
CA GLU A 134 4.46 7.88 15.59
C GLU A 134 2.96 7.86 15.86
N ALA A 135 2.26 8.96 15.58
CA ALA A 135 0.81 9.03 15.74
C ALA A 135 0.09 8.04 14.82
N SER A 136 0.53 7.94 13.55
CA SER A 136 -0.06 7.00 12.57
C SER A 136 0.19 5.55 12.95
N ARG A 137 1.41 5.22 13.39
CA ARG A 137 1.77 3.88 13.87
C ARG A 137 0.91 3.47 15.06
N LYS A 138 0.73 4.38 16.02
CA LYS A 138 -0.09 4.12 17.21
C LYS A 138 -1.53 3.80 16.83
N ALA A 139 -2.18 4.65 16.01
CA ALA A 139 -3.54 4.42 15.55
C ALA A 139 -3.68 3.09 14.78
N TYR A 140 -2.72 2.79 13.89
CA TYR A 140 -2.70 1.52 13.15
C TYR A 140 -2.58 0.30 14.07
N GLN A 141 -1.68 0.34 15.05
CA GLN A 141 -1.48 -0.73 16.02
C GLN A 141 -2.69 -0.91 16.93
N GLU A 142 -3.33 0.17 17.37
CA GLU A 142 -4.57 0.11 18.16
C GLU A 142 -5.69 -0.61 17.40
N LEU A 143 -5.84 -0.38 16.10
CA LEU A 143 -6.79 -1.13 15.27
C LEU A 143 -6.41 -2.62 15.21
N LEU A 144 -5.16 -2.95 14.90
CA LEU A 144 -4.72 -4.34 14.73
C LEU A 144 -4.81 -5.15 16.03
N GLN A 145 -4.60 -4.50 17.18
CA GLN A 145 -4.64 -5.10 18.52
C GLN A 145 -6.05 -5.08 19.12
N SER A 146 -7.02 -4.43 18.48
CA SER A 146 -8.41 -4.40 18.95
C SER A 146 -9.00 -5.81 18.99
N GLU A 147 -9.65 -6.14 20.10
CA GLU A 147 -10.32 -7.43 20.27
C GLU A 147 -11.31 -7.69 19.13
N GLY A 148 -11.26 -8.89 18.54
CA GLY A 148 -12.10 -9.30 17.41
C GLY A 148 -11.65 -8.79 16.03
N PHE A 149 -10.56 -8.01 15.93
CA PHE A 149 -10.11 -7.48 14.64
C PHE A 149 -9.76 -8.59 13.64
N ILE A 150 -9.14 -9.69 14.11
CA ILE A 150 -8.82 -10.83 13.26
C ILE A 150 -10.08 -11.49 12.69
N ASP A 151 -11.10 -11.67 13.51
CA ASP A 151 -12.35 -12.31 13.09
C ASP A 151 -13.09 -11.42 12.09
N PHE A 152 -13.10 -10.11 12.35
CA PHE A 152 -13.59 -9.11 11.39
C PHE A 152 -12.82 -9.18 10.07
N TYR A 153 -11.48 -9.09 10.11
CA TYR A 153 -10.62 -9.13 8.93
C TYR A 153 -10.84 -10.39 8.07
N ARG A 154 -10.86 -11.56 8.70
CA ARG A 154 -11.04 -12.84 8.01
C ARG A 154 -12.43 -12.97 7.40
N SER A 155 -13.45 -12.41 8.07
CA SER A 155 -14.83 -12.44 7.59
C SER A 155 -15.07 -11.42 6.48
N VAL A 156 -14.52 -10.21 6.57
CA VAL A 156 -14.78 -9.14 5.60
C VAL A 156 -13.95 -9.27 4.32
N THR A 157 -12.80 -9.94 4.37
CA THR A 157 -11.92 -10.10 3.20
C THR A 157 -11.93 -11.55 2.67
N PRO A 158 -11.53 -11.80 1.41
CA PRO A 158 -11.40 -13.16 0.87
C PRO A 158 -10.09 -13.86 1.29
N ILE A 159 -9.53 -13.54 2.46
CA ILE A 159 -8.21 -14.06 2.86
C ILE A 159 -8.19 -15.59 2.97
N ASP A 160 -9.26 -16.19 3.45
CA ASP A 160 -9.45 -17.63 3.53
C ASP A 160 -9.45 -18.30 2.14
N ALA A 161 -10.09 -17.69 1.14
CA ALA A 161 -10.02 -18.18 -0.23
C ALA A 161 -8.58 -18.11 -0.79
N LEU A 162 -7.82 -17.05 -0.45
CA LEU A 162 -6.42 -16.89 -0.87
C LEU A 162 -5.49 -17.91 -0.18
N GLU A 163 -5.71 -18.17 1.10
CA GLU A 163 -4.95 -19.17 1.87
C GLU A 163 -5.15 -20.60 1.32
N ASN A 164 -6.35 -20.91 0.79
CA ASN A 164 -6.65 -22.18 0.15
C ASN A 164 -6.22 -22.24 -1.32
N SER A 165 -5.80 -21.11 -1.90
CA SER A 165 -5.44 -21.04 -3.32
C SER A 165 -3.97 -21.40 -3.54
N CYS A 166 -3.71 -22.29 -4.50
CA CYS A 166 -2.36 -22.53 -5.04
C CYS A 166 -1.93 -21.42 -6.04
N ILE A 167 -2.53 -20.23 -5.99
CA ILE A 167 -2.27 -19.13 -6.96
C ILE A 167 -0.87 -18.54 -6.77
N GLY A 168 -0.24 -18.72 -5.59
CA GLY A 168 1.14 -18.36 -5.33
C GLY A 168 2.06 -19.58 -5.24
N SER A 169 3.31 -19.46 -5.72
CA SER A 169 4.36 -20.47 -5.50
C SER A 169 4.77 -20.64 -4.03
N ARG A 170 4.23 -19.79 -3.15
CA ARG A 170 4.60 -19.64 -1.75
C ARG A 170 3.33 -19.68 -0.88
N PRO A 171 3.30 -20.46 0.22
CA PRO A 171 2.14 -20.51 1.11
C PRO A 171 1.82 -19.13 1.70
N ALA A 172 0.56 -18.84 1.98
CA ALA A 172 0.15 -17.55 2.54
C ALA A 172 0.72 -17.26 3.94
N ARG A 173 1.07 -18.32 4.67
CA ARG A 173 1.65 -18.27 6.03
C ARG A 173 3.09 -18.76 6.06
N ARG A 174 3.88 -18.29 7.03
CA ARG A 174 5.29 -18.68 7.20
C ARG A 174 5.42 -20.10 7.77
N THR A 175 4.57 -20.46 8.72
CA THR A 175 4.64 -21.77 9.42
C THR A 175 3.79 -22.88 8.80
N GLY A 176 2.95 -22.56 7.81
CA GLY A 176 2.03 -23.53 7.18
C GLY A 176 0.89 -24.03 8.08
N ARG A 177 0.81 -23.56 9.33
CA ARG A 177 -0.30 -23.88 10.25
C ARG A 177 -1.49 -22.95 9.99
N LYS A 178 -2.71 -23.50 10.07
CA LYS A 178 -3.97 -22.73 10.08
C LYS A 178 -4.15 -22.02 11.44
N GLY A 179 -3.20 -21.17 11.83
CA GLY A 179 -3.30 -20.34 13.04
C GLY A 179 -3.92 -18.97 12.73
N HIS A 180 -4.44 -18.27 13.73
CA HIS A 180 -5.17 -17.00 13.56
C HIS A 180 -4.30 -15.73 13.68
N SER A 181 -2.98 -15.84 13.92
CA SER A 181 -2.13 -14.65 14.13
C SER A 181 -1.78 -13.91 12.83
N LEU A 182 -1.73 -12.57 12.90
CA LEU A 182 -1.23 -11.66 11.86
C LEU A 182 0.29 -11.78 11.63
N ASP A 183 1.05 -12.21 12.64
CA ASP A 183 2.51 -12.31 12.56
C ASP A 183 2.96 -13.40 11.58
N ASP A 184 2.16 -14.46 11.48
CA ASP A 184 2.40 -15.57 10.57
C ASP A 184 1.90 -15.27 9.14
N LEU A 185 1.04 -14.25 8.97
CA LEU A 185 0.53 -13.83 7.66
C LEU A 185 1.58 -13.03 6.88
N ARG A 186 1.83 -13.44 5.64
CA ARG A 186 2.74 -12.73 4.73
C ARG A 186 2.12 -11.41 4.24
N ALA A 187 2.98 -10.45 3.91
CA ALA A 187 2.56 -9.12 3.46
C ALA A 187 1.75 -9.11 2.16
N ILE A 188 2.02 -10.03 1.23
CA ILE A 188 1.27 -10.11 -0.04
C ILE A 188 -0.20 -10.49 0.20
N PRO A 189 -0.53 -11.63 0.85
CA PRO A 189 -1.92 -11.94 1.22
C PRO A 189 -2.61 -10.84 2.02
N TRP A 190 -1.88 -10.21 2.95
CA TRP A 190 -2.40 -9.09 3.74
C TRP A 190 -2.90 -7.95 2.85
N VAL A 191 -2.02 -7.35 2.04
CA VAL A 191 -2.38 -6.22 1.17
C VAL A 191 -3.42 -6.64 0.14
N PHE A 192 -3.23 -7.80 -0.48
CA PHE A 192 -4.08 -8.27 -1.57
C PHE A 192 -5.53 -8.51 -1.12
N SER A 193 -5.73 -9.10 0.06
CA SER A 193 -7.08 -9.35 0.60
C SER A 193 -7.86 -8.06 0.88
N TRP A 194 -7.20 -7.03 1.45
CA TRP A 194 -7.81 -5.71 1.64
C TRP A 194 -8.08 -4.98 0.32
N THR A 195 -7.23 -5.15 -0.69
CA THR A 195 -7.48 -4.62 -2.03
C THR A 195 -8.69 -5.29 -2.67
N GLN A 196 -8.80 -6.62 -2.61
CA GLN A 196 -9.93 -7.37 -3.17
C GLN A 196 -11.28 -6.90 -2.61
N ALA A 197 -11.33 -6.55 -1.32
CA ALA A 197 -12.54 -6.03 -0.66
C ALA A 197 -12.72 -4.50 -0.79
N ARG A 198 -11.87 -3.81 -1.57
CA ARG A 198 -11.87 -2.33 -1.78
C ARG A 198 -11.69 -1.51 -0.50
N PHE A 199 -11.10 -2.08 0.55
CA PHE A 199 -10.72 -1.34 1.75
C PHE A 199 -9.43 -0.56 1.54
N TYR A 200 -8.42 -1.18 0.92
CA TYR A 200 -7.06 -0.64 0.81
C TYR A 200 -6.47 -0.19 2.16
N LEU A 201 -6.95 -0.77 3.26
CA LEU A 201 -6.70 -0.34 4.64
C LEU A 201 -5.22 -0.08 4.96
N PRO A 202 -4.25 -0.95 4.57
CA PRO A 202 -2.84 -0.72 4.87
C PRO A 202 -2.24 0.50 4.15
N GLY A 203 -2.91 1.04 3.14
CA GLY A 203 -2.43 2.16 2.33
C GLY A 203 -2.76 3.54 2.90
N TRP A 204 -3.61 3.64 3.92
CA TRP A 204 -4.09 4.95 4.41
C TRP A 204 -4.49 4.99 5.90
N PHE A 205 -4.78 3.86 6.54
CA PHE A 205 -5.28 3.88 7.93
C PHE A 205 -4.24 4.47 8.90
N GLY A 206 -4.69 5.38 9.77
CA GLY A 206 -3.88 6.07 10.76
C GLY A 206 -3.29 7.40 10.26
N VAL A 207 -3.38 7.71 8.96
CA VAL A 207 -2.88 8.97 8.41
C VAL A 207 -3.75 10.15 8.81
N GLY A 208 -5.07 10.02 8.70
CA GLY A 208 -6.02 11.05 9.10
C GLY A 208 -5.89 11.37 10.58
N THR A 209 -5.80 10.34 11.43
CA THR A 209 -5.57 10.49 12.87
C THR A 209 -4.26 11.24 13.15
N ALA A 210 -3.17 10.93 12.44
CA ALA A 210 -1.89 11.61 12.64
C ALA A 210 -1.91 13.09 12.22
N LEU A 211 -2.50 13.40 11.05
CA LEU A 211 -2.62 14.77 10.54
C LEU A 211 -3.54 15.62 11.43
N GLU A 212 -4.66 15.06 11.86
CA GLU A 212 -5.59 15.75 12.76
C GLU A 212 -4.96 15.98 14.14
N ALA A 213 -4.27 14.99 14.70
CA ALA A 213 -3.57 15.14 15.98
C ALA A 213 -2.52 16.26 15.92
N MET A 214 -1.73 16.35 14.84
CA MET A 214 -0.79 17.43 14.61
C MET A 214 -1.51 18.79 14.56
N LYS A 215 -2.61 18.87 13.80
CA LYS A 215 -3.42 20.09 13.67
C LYS A 215 -4.01 20.55 15.01
N MET A 216 -4.53 19.63 15.81
CA MET A 216 -5.14 19.94 17.12
C MET A 216 -4.11 20.36 18.16
N LYS A 217 -2.92 19.75 18.13
CA LYS A 217 -1.84 20.06 19.08
C LYS A 217 -1.21 21.43 18.82
N GLU A 218 -0.92 21.75 17.56
CA GLU A 218 -0.35 23.03 17.16
C GLU A 218 -0.82 23.40 15.74
N PRO A 219 -1.88 24.22 15.59
CA PRO A 219 -2.40 24.61 14.26
C PRO A 219 -1.35 25.26 13.35
N GLY A 220 -0.40 26.01 13.95
CA GLY A 220 0.73 26.59 13.22
C GLY A 220 1.74 25.56 12.70
N HIS A 221 1.79 24.35 13.27
CA HIS A 221 2.62 23.27 12.75
C HIS A 221 2.01 22.65 11.50
N PHE A 222 0.69 22.41 11.49
CA PHE A 222 -0.02 21.92 10.31
C PHE A 222 0.00 22.94 9.15
N ALA A 223 -0.17 24.24 9.45
CA ALA A 223 -0.04 25.29 8.43
C ALA A 223 1.36 25.29 7.78
N ARG A 224 2.42 25.13 8.58
CA ARG A 224 3.78 24.98 8.06
C ARG A 224 3.98 23.70 7.25
N LEU A 225 3.39 22.58 7.67
CA LEU A 225 3.40 21.35 6.87
C LEU A 225 2.78 21.60 5.49
N LYS A 226 1.62 22.27 5.46
CA LYS A 226 0.93 22.63 4.22
C LYS A 226 1.76 23.51 3.29
N GLU A 227 2.52 24.46 3.83
CA GLU A 227 3.42 25.31 3.06
C GLU A 227 4.65 24.55 2.54
N GLU A 228 5.24 23.69 3.37
CA GLU A 228 6.57 23.12 3.13
C GLU A 228 6.55 21.70 2.51
N PHE A 229 5.44 20.94 2.57
CA PHE A 229 5.49 19.51 2.22
C PHE A 229 5.88 19.23 0.77
N ARG A 230 5.58 20.15 -0.16
CA ARG A 230 5.95 20.02 -1.58
C ARG A 230 7.44 20.26 -1.85
N ASP A 231 8.15 20.88 -0.91
CA ASP A 231 9.60 21.03 -0.98
C ASP A 231 10.33 19.73 -0.60
N SER A 232 9.60 18.75 -0.07
CA SER A 232 10.08 17.39 0.21
C SER A 232 9.51 16.41 -0.81
N SER A 233 10.36 15.94 -1.73
CA SER A 233 9.97 14.87 -2.65
C SER A 233 9.57 13.58 -1.91
N PHE A 234 10.08 13.35 -0.70
CA PHE A 234 9.68 12.21 0.13
C PHE A 234 8.27 12.35 0.71
N LEU A 235 7.95 13.50 1.32
CA LEU A 235 6.61 13.76 1.87
C LEU A 235 5.55 13.76 0.78
N GLU A 236 5.78 14.55 -0.28
CA GLU A 236 4.85 14.65 -1.41
C GLU A 236 4.58 13.26 -1.99
N TYR A 237 5.63 12.47 -2.20
CA TYR A 237 5.50 11.11 -2.68
C TYR A 237 4.68 10.22 -1.76
N THR A 238 4.98 10.24 -0.46
CA THR A 238 4.32 9.40 0.54
C THR A 238 2.83 9.73 0.64
N LEU A 239 2.48 11.01 0.73
CA LEU A 239 1.09 11.48 0.83
C LEU A 239 0.31 11.25 -0.47
N THR A 240 0.96 11.41 -1.62
CA THR A 240 0.35 11.09 -2.94
C THR A 240 -0.02 9.61 -3.04
N ASN A 241 0.76 8.73 -2.42
CA ASN A 241 0.45 7.30 -2.35
C ASN A 241 -0.76 7.03 -1.45
N VAL A 242 -0.86 7.73 -0.31
CA VAL A 242 -2.03 7.66 0.57
C VAL A 242 -3.29 8.10 -0.18
N GLU A 243 -3.24 9.26 -0.85
CA GLU A 243 -4.37 9.76 -1.67
C GLU A 243 -4.81 8.74 -2.73
N THR A 244 -3.85 8.05 -3.35
CA THR A 244 -4.19 7.07 -4.39
C THR A 244 -4.84 5.81 -3.83
N ASN A 245 -4.43 5.38 -2.63
CA ASN A 245 -5.08 4.28 -1.93
C ASN A 245 -6.50 4.65 -1.51
N LEU A 246 -6.72 5.85 -0.98
CA LEU A 246 -8.06 6.37 -0.65
C LEU A 246 -8.97 6.43 -1.88
N ALA A 247 -8.47 6.94 -3.00
CA ALA A 247 -9.23 7.00 -4.24
C ALA A 247 -9.58 5.63 -4.83
N SER A 248 -8.79 4.61 -4.53
CA SER A 248 -9.04 3.23 -4.98
C SER A 248 -10.00 2.49 -4.05
N ALA A 249 -10.07 2.91 -2.79
CA ALA A 249 -11.04 2.44 -1.82
C ALA A 249 -12.47 2.86 -2.20
N ASN A 250 -13.46 2.05 -1.83
CA ASN A 250 -14.87 2.32 -2.14
C ASN A 250 -15.77 1.89 -0.98
N ILE A 251 -16.35 2.86 -0.28
CA ILE A 251 -17.23 2.66 0.89
C ILE A 251 -18.46 1.80 0.55
N GLU A 252 -19.07 1.98 -0.62
CA GLU A 252 -20.22 1.17 -1.04
C GLU A 252 -19.84 -0.31 -1.13
N VAL A 253 -18.67 -0.61 -1.71
CA VAL A 253 -18.17 -1.98 -1.82
C VAL A 253 -17.71 -2.51 -0.46
N MET A 254 -17.02 -1.70 0.36
CA MET A 254 -16.67 -2.09 1.73
C MET A 254 -17.92 -2.52 2.52
N ASN A 255 -19.02 -1.77 2.40
CA ASN A 255 -20.30 -2.11 3.02
C ASN A 255 -20.84 -3.45 2.50
N GLN A 256 -20.77 -3.74 1.19
CA GLN A 256 -21.19 -5.03 0.64
C GLN A 256 -20.40 -6.21 1.22
N TYR A 257 -19.07 -6.08 1.36
CA TYR A 257 -18.22 -7.11 1.97
C TYR A 257 -18.45 -7.22 3.48
N SER A 258 -18.77 -6.11 4.17
CA SER A 258 -19.08 -6.13 5.61
C SER A 258 -20.28 -7.02 5.95
N LEU A 259 -21.21 -7.23 5.00
CA LEU A 259 -22.35 -8.15 5.13
C LEU A 259 -21.95 -9.64 5.10
N LEU A 260 -20.65 -9.95 4.99
CA LEU A 260 -20.11 -11.30 5.21
C LEU A 260 -19.77 -11.55 6.69
N VAL A 261 -19.74 -10.50 7.51
CA VAL A 261 -19.55 -10.60 8.96
C VAL A 261 -20.92 -10.86 9.60
N GLU A 262 -21.08 -12.05 10.19
CA GLU A 262 -22.35 -12.50 10.80
C GLU A 262 -22.64 -11.79 12.13
N ASP A 263 -21.60 -11.52 12.92
CA ASP A 263 -21.71 -10.73 14.15
C ASP A 263 -21.90 -9.24 13.80
N GLU A 264 -23.12 -8.75 14.05
CA GLU A 264 -23.50 -7.37 13.71
C GLU A 264 -22.78 -6.32 14.57
N ASP A 265 -22.54 -6.60 15.85
CA ASP A 265 -21.86 -5.67 16.75
C ASP A 265 -20.38 -5.55 16.36
N LEU A 266 -19.75 -6.68 16.05
CA LEU A 266 -18.39 -6.73 15.50
C LEU A 266 -18.29 -5.96 14.18
N ARG A 267 -19.22 -6.22 13.25
CA ARG A 267 -19.31 -5.54 11.96
C ARG A 267 -19.43 -4.03 12.15
N ASN A 268 -20.42 -3.59 12.92
CA ASN A 268 -20.73 -2.17 13.08
C ASN A 268 -19.59 -1.41 13.75
N ARG A 269 -18.97 -1.99 14.79
CA ARG A 269 -17.84 -1.38 15.50
C ARG A 269 -16.65 -1.13 14.56
N PHE A 270 -16.20 -2.16 13.84
CA PHE A 270 -15.03 -2.00 12.97
C PHE A 270 -15.32 -1.18 11.72
N MET A 271 -16.52 -1.30 11.13
CA MET A 271 -16.90 -0.43 10.01
C MET A 271 -16.92 1.04 10.45
N GLN A 272 -17.48 1.36 11.62
CA GLN A 272 -17.49 2.73 12.13
C GLN A 272 -16.07 3.29 12.33
N ILE A 273 -15.16 2.51 12.91
CA ILE A 273 -13.75 2.91 13.08
C ILE A 273 -13.09 3.17 11.73
N ILE A 274 -13.26 2.26 10.77
CA ILE A 274 -12.63 2.33 9.44
C ILE A 274 -13.19 3.49 8.63
N THR A 275 -14.52 3.67 8.58
CA THR A 275 -15.13 4.76 7.81
C THR A 275 -14.81 6.12 8.41
N ALA A 276 -14.80 6.24 9.75
CA ALA A 276 -14.41 7.50 10.41
C ALA A 276 -12.95 7.88 10.10
N GLU A 277 -12.02 6.92 10.10
CA GLU A 277 -10.64 7.21 9.70
C GLU A 277 -10.51 7.52 8.21
N PHE A 278 -11.31 6.86 7.34
CA PHE A 278 -11.34 7.15 5.91
C PHE A 278 -11.76 8.61 5.65
N GLU A 279 -12.87 9.05 6.24
CA GLU A 279 -13.38 10.42 6.14
C GLU A 279 -12.37 11.43 6.69
N ARG A 280 -11.84 11.19 7.89
CA ARG A 280 -10.81 12.03 8.51
C ARG A 280 -9.57 12.18 7.63
N THR A 281 -9.13 11.10 6.99
CA THR A 281 -7.98 11.13 6.09
C THR A 281 -8.29 11.91 4.80
N CYS A 282 -9.49 11.76 4.24
CA CYS A 282 -9.92 12.53 3.07
C CYS A 282 -9.98 14.03 3.36
N ASP A 283 -10.54 14.42 4.51
CA ASP A 283 -10.69 15.82 4.89
C ASP A 283 -9.35 16.48 5.14
N THR A 284 -8.49 15.84 5.95
CA THR A 284 -7.16 16.37 6.28
C THR A 284 -6.25 16.49 5.05
N LEU A 285 -6.31 15.53 4.11
CA LEU A 285 -5.55 15.62 2.86
C LEU A 285 -6.13 16.67 1.91
N THR A 286 -7.46 16.81 1.83
CA THR A 286 -8.10 17.87 1.03
C THR A 286 -7.67 19.24 1.52
N GLU A 287 -7.61 19.45 2.84
CA GLU A 287 -7.12 20.68 3.45
C GLU A 287 -5.62 20.90 3.18
N LEU A 288 -4.81 19.84 3.30
CA LEU A 288 -3.36 19.90 3.09
C LEU A 288 -3.00 20.23 1.63
N TYR A 289 -3.73 19.68 0.67
CA TYR A 289 -3.47 19.89 -0.76
C TYR A 289 -4.18 21.11 -1.37
N ASP A 290 -4.97 21.85 -0.59
CA ASP A 290 -5.85 22.93 -1.07
C ASP A 290 -6.83 22.47 -2.16
N GLY A 291 -7.38 21.26 -2.01
CA GLY A 291 -8.46 20.79 -2.86
C GLY A 291 -8.52 19.30 -3.10
N ASP A 292 -9.68 18.91 -3.61
CA ASP A 292 -10.04 17.54 -3.93
C ASP A 292 -9.06 16.88 -4.90
N MET A 293 -8.69 15.64 -4.58
CA MET A 293 -7.71 14.86 -5.32
C MET A 293 -8.17 14.54 -6.75
N LEU A 294 -9.45 14.21 -6.96
CA LEU A 294 -9.96 13.86 -8.29
C LEU A 294 -9.90 15.06 -9.25
N LYS A 295 -10.09 16.27 -8.73
CA LYS A 295 -9.89 17.52 -9.48
C LYS A 295 -8.42 17.78 -9.82
N ARG A 296 -7.50 17.58 -8.87
CA ARG A 296 -6.05 17.74 -9.09
C ARG A 296 -5.46 16.67 -10.03
N ARG A 297 -6.05 15.46 -10.06
CA ARG A 297 -5.55 14.30 -10.83
C ARG A 297 -6.62 13.73 -11.78
N PRO A 298 -7.07 14.50 -12.80
CA PRO A 298 -8.22 14.13 -13.64
C PRO A 298 -8.01 12.85 -14.45
N ARG A 299 -6.76 12.54 -14.85
CA ARG A 299 -6.44 11.29 -15.56
C ARG A 299 -6.67 10.06 -14.68
N MET A 300 -6.37 10.16 -13.38
CA MET A 300 -6.61 9.09 -12.42
C MET A 300 -8.11 8.94 -12.17
N ALA A 301 -8.81 10.04 -11.95
CA ALA A 301 -10.26 10.06 -11.78
C ALA A 301 -10.96 9.37 -12.97
N LYS A 302 -10.60 9.72 -14.20
CA LYS A 302 -11.16 9.08 -15.41
C LYS A 302 -10.88 7.58 -15.47
N THR A 303 -9.67 7.17 -15.06
CA THR A 303 -9.27 5.76 -15.06
C THR A 303 -10.06 4.93 -14.06
N LEU A 304 -10.35 5.49 -12.89
CA LEU A 304 -11.18 4.86 -11.86
C LEU A 304 -12.64 4.77 -12.33
N GLU A 305 -13.19 5.89 -12.82
CA GLU A 305 -14.57 6.01 -13.31
C GLU A 305 -14.91 4.94 -14.37
N ILE A 306 -14.04 4.75 -15.37
CA ILE A 306 -14.26 3.79 -16.46
C ILE A 306 -14.38 2.35 -15.95
N ARG A 307 -13.71 2.02 -14.83
CA ARG A 307 -13.63 0.65 -14.31
C ARG A 307 -14.70 0.35 -13.27
N GLU A 308 -15.29 1.38 -12.68
CA GLU A 308 -16.12 1.23 -11.47
C GLU A 308 -17.38 0.40 -11.74
N ALA A 309 -18.09 0.66 -12.85
CA ALA A 309 -19.32 -0.07 -13.17
C ALA A 309 -19.09 -1.59 -13.41
N PRO A 310 -18.12 -2.03 -14.25
CA PRO A 310 -17.78 -3.44 -14.36
C PRO A 310 -17.29 -4.06 -13.05
N LEU A 311 -16.44 -3.35 -12.29
CA LEU A 311 -15.92 -3.85 -11.01
C LEU A 311 -17.03 -4.07 -9.98
N LYS A 312 -18.03 -3.19 -9.93
CA LYS A 312 -19.18 -3.32 -9.03
C LYS A 312 -19.91 -4.66 -9.22
N VAL A 313 -20.10 -5.08 -10.47
CA VAL A 313 -20.72 -6.38 -10.79
C VAL A 313 -19.84 -7.54 -10.31
N LEU A 314 -18.52 -7.46 -10.54
CA LEU A 314 -17.58 -8.50 -10.09
C LEU A 314 -17.54 -8.61 -8.56
N HIS A 315 -17.58 -7.49 -7.84
CA HIS A 315 -17.62 -7.47 -6.37
C HIS A 315 -18.90 -8.10 -5.83
N GLN A 316 -20.07 -7.77 -6.38
CA GLN A 316 -21.35 -8.36 -5.98
C GLN A 316 -21.36 -9.89 -6.19
N GLN A 317 -20.79 -10.35 -7.31
CA GLN A 317 -20.60 -11.77 -7.58
C GLN A 317 -19.63 -12.41 -6.58
N GLN A 318 -18.50 -11.77 -6.28
CA GLN A 318 -17.53 -12.31 -5.32
C GLN A 318 -18.14 -12.43 -3.91
N VAL A 319 -18.85 -11.41 -3.43
CA VAL A 319 -19.52 -11.43 -2.12
C VAL A 319 -20.53 -12.59 -2.07
N SER A 320 -21.32 -12.78 -3.13
CA SER A 320 -22.28 -13.88 -3.20
C SER A 320 -21.59 -15.25 -3.18
N LEU A 321 -20.52 -15.41 -3.97
CA LEU A 321 -19.70 -16.62 -4.00
C LEU A 321 -19.04 -16.91 -2.65
N LEU A 322 -18.50 -15.89 -1.96
CA LEU A 322 -17.86 -16.05 -0.65
C LEU A 322 -18.86 -16.51 0.40
N ARG A 323 -20.06 -15.90 0.40
CA ARG A 323 -21.15 -16.30 1.29
C ARG A 323 -21.55 -17.76 1.07
N GLU A 324 -21.77 -18.14 -0.18
CA GLU A 324 -22.16 -19.50 -0.53
C GLU A 324 -21.07 -20.52 -0.16
N TRP A 325 -19.81 -20.24 -0.54
CA TRP A 325 -18.67 -21.10 -0.26
C TRP A 325 -18.46 -21.31 1.25
N ARG A 326 -18.49 -20.23 2.05
CA ARG A 326 -18.34 -20.31 3.51
C ARG A 326 -19.51 -21.06 4.16
N ASN A 327 -20.73 -20.89 3.68
CA ASN A 327 -21.90 -21.62 4.20
C ASN A 327 -21.80 -23.12 3.93
N ARG A 328 -21.32 -23.53 2.75
CA ARG A 328 -21.10 -24.95 2.42
C ARG A 328 -20.04 -25.58 3.33
N LEU A 329 -18.93 -24.87 3.59
CA LEU A 329 -17.91 -25.32 4.54
C LEU A 329 -18.47 -25.46 5.96
N LYS A 330 -19.24 -24.47 6.44
CA LYS A 330 -19.89 -24.55 7.77
C LYS A 330 -20.88 -25.71 7.89
N SER A 331 -21.52 -26.08 6.78
CA SER A 331 -22.51 -27.17 6.71
C SER A 331 -21.87 -28.54 6.50
N GLY A 332 -20.53 -28.65 6.47
CA GLY A 332 -19.81 -29.89 6.22
C GLY A 332 -19.92 -30.41 4.78
N GLN A 333 -20.28 -29.55 3.83
CA GLN A 333 -20.44 -29.90 2.41
C GLN A 333 -19.14 -29.66 1.63
N ASP A 334 -18.03 -30.22 2.10
CA ASP A 334 -16.68 -29.89 1.63
C ASP A 334 -16.50 -30.10 0.12
N SER A 335 -16.92 -31.25 -0.43
CA SER A 335 -16.83 -31.52 -1.88
C SER A 335 -17.60 -30.49 -2.72
N SER A 336 -18.76 -30.05 -2.23
CA SER A 336 -19.56 -29.03 -2.90
C SER A 336 -18.95 -27.63 -2.78
N ALA A 337 -18.20 -27.35 -1.70
CA ALA A 337 -17.41 -26.13 -1.57
C ALA A 337 -16.19 -26.14 -2.51
N GLU A 338 -15.52 -27.28 -2.68
CA GLU A 338 -14.40 -27.45 -3.61
C GLU A 338 -14.82 -27.19 -5.07
N GLU A 339 -16.02 -27.60 -5.48
CA GLU A 339 -16.56 -27.32 -6.82
C GLU A 339 -16.74 -25.81 -7.10
N LEU A 340 -17.00 -25.00 -6.07
CA LEU A 340 -17.11 -23.54 -6.21
C LEU A 340 -15.74 -22.85 -6.29
N PHE A 341 -14.69 -23.53 -5.84
CA PHE A 341 -13.39 -22.91 -5.67
C PHE A 341 -12.78 -22.39 -6.99
N PRO A 342 -12.85 -23.09 -8.13
CA PRO A 342 -12.40 -22.54 -9.42
C PRO A 342 -13.10 -21.22 -9.79
N ARG A 343 -14.39 -21.07 -9.47
CA ARG A 343 -15.14 -19.82 -9.70
C ARG A 343 -14.67 -18.70 -8.78
N MET A 344 -14.34 -19.04 -7.54
CA MET A 344 -13.72 -18.10 -6.59
C MET A 344 -12.39 -17.57 -7.12
N LEU A 345 -11.51 -18.46 -7.61
CA LEU A 345 -10.22 -18.07 -8.18
C LEU A 345 -10.38 -17.18 -9.43
N LEU A 346 -11.34 -17.50 -10.29
CA LEU A 346 -11.66 -16.67 -11.45
C LEU A 346 -12.13 -15.26 -11.03
N SER A 347 -13.01 -15.18 -10.02
CA SER A 347 -13.48 -13.91 -9.48
C SER A 347 -12.34 -13.07 -8.89
N ILE A 348 -11.47 -13.68 -8.08
CA ILE A 348 -10.29 -13.03 -7.50
C ILE A 348 -9.38 -12.46 -8.60
N ASN A 349 -9.10 -13.26 -9.64
CA ASN A 349 -8.25 -12.85 -10.76
C ASN A 349 -8.91 -11.74 -11.58
N ALA A 350 -10.21 -11.81 -11.83
CA ALA A 350 -10.95 -10.78 -12.58
C ALA A 350 -10.93 -9.43 -11.86
N ILE A 351 -11.17 -9.43 -10.55
CA ILE A 351 -11.10 -8.21 -9.72
C ILE A 351 -9.66 -7.69 -9.67
N ALA A 352 -8.67 -8.55 -9.46
CA ALA A 352 -7.26 -8.15 -9.44
C ALA A 352 -6.85 -7.47 -10.76
N ALA A 353 -7.24 -8.05 -11.90
CA ALA A 353 -6.98 -7.49 -13.22
C ALA A 353 -7.71 -6.16 -13.46
N GLY A 354 -8.95 -6.03 -12.98
CA GLY A 354 -9.73 -4.80 -13.08
C GLY A 354 -9.16 -3.66 -12.23
N LEU A 355 -8.81 -3.95 -10.98
CA LEU A 355 -8.18 -2.97 -10.09
C LEU A 355 -6.79 -2.58 -10.60
N ARG A 356 -6.07 -3.52 -11.21
CA ARG A 356 -4.65 -3.46 -11.61
C ARG A 356 -3.70 -3.26 -10.44
N THR A 357 -4.02 -2.33 -9.53
CA THR A 357 -3.16 -1.95 -8.43
C THR A 357 -3.55 -2.57 -7.10
N THR A 358 -2.65 -3.38 -6.53
CA THR A 358 -2.84 -4.08 -5.24
C THR A 358 -1.78 -3.59 -4.25
N GLY A 359 -2.20 -2.64 -3.40
CA GLY A 359 -1.51 -1.39 -3.01
C GLY A 359 -0.25 -1.41 -2.16
#